data_AF-A0A7W8YCH8-F1
#
_entry.id   AF-A0A7W8YCH8-F1
#
_cell.length_a   1.000
_cell.length_b   1.000
_cell.length_c   1.000
_cell.angle_alpha   90.00
_cell.angle_beta   90.00
_cell.angle_gamma   90.00
#
_symmetry.space_group_name_H-M   'P 1'
#
loop_
_entity.id
_entity.type
_entity.pdbx_description
1 polymer ?
#
loop_
_entity_poly.entity_id
_entity_poly.type
_entity_poly.pdbx_seq_one_letter_code
_entity_poly.pdbx_strand_id
1 'polypeptide(L)'
;MKLLPKMMMAAVSGVFTGACLVFLVIVGALGLTYATTKAVHLPGLIQAWFTTENAMPAVNFQPNFAGMLVLVGVVAAMFCFSTWRQARGGSSNELPECG
;
A
#
# COMPACT_ATOMS: atom_id res chain seq x y z
N MET A 1 -1.03 11.86 26.85
CA MET A 1 -1.45 10.61 26.16
C MET A 1 -0.21 9.79 25.81
N LYS A 2 -0.18 8.48 26.11
CA LYS A 2 0.99 7.63 25.82
C LYS A 2 1.19 7.53 24.29
N LEU A 3 2.34 7.96 23.78
CA LEU A 3 2.67 7.95 22.34
C LEU A 3 2.72 6.55 21.73
N LEU A 4 3.13 5.57 22.55
CA LEU A 4 3.37 4.19 22.15
C LEU A 4 2.13 3.48 21.56
N PRO A 5 0.94 3.48 22.20
CA PRO A 5 -0.27 2.88 21.61
C PRO A 5 -0.73 3.57 20.32
N LYS A 6 -0.52 4.89 20.17
CA LYS A 6 -0.86 5.62 18.94
C LYS A 6 0.02 5.18 17.77
N MET A 7 1.32 5.01 18.01
CA MET A 7 2.25 4.51 17.00
C MET A 7 1.94 3.06 16.61
N MET A 8 1.56 2.21 17.56
CA MET A 8 1.14 0.84 17.27
C MET A 8 -0.10 0.80 16.38
N MET A 9 -1.14 1.56 16.70
CA MET A 9 -2.34 1.66 15.86
C MET A 9 -1.99 2.18 14.46
N ALA A 10 -1.17 3.23 14.36
CA ALA A 10 -0.75 3.77 13.08
C ALA A 10 0.02 2.75 12.22
N ALA A 11 0.92 1.98 12.83
CA ALA A 11 1.66 0.92 12.14
C ALA A 11 0.72 -0.16 11.60
N VAL A 12 -0.21 -0.65 12.43
CA VAL A 12 -1.19 -1.67 12.03
C VAL A 12 -2.06 -1.13 10.89
N SER A 13 -2.63 0.07 11.03
CA SER A 13 -3.41 0.71 9.97
C SER A 13 -2.62 0.83 8.68
N GLY A 14 -1.37 1.30 8.74
CA GLY A 14 -0.53 1.45 7.57
C GLY A 14 -0.17 0.12 6.88
N VAL A 15 0.04 -0.95 7.64
CA VAL A 15 0.25 -2.30 7.08
C VAL A 15 -1.01 -2.79 6.34
N PHE A 16 -2.19 -2.68 6.96
CA PHE A 16 -3.44 -3.10 6.33
C PHE A 16 -3.76 -2.26 5.09
N THR A 17 -3.60 -0.94 5.17
CA THR A 17 -3.78 -0.05 4.01
C THR A 17 -2.79 -0.40 2.89
N GLY A 18 -1.52 -0.63 3.23
CA GLY A 18 -0.51 -1.07 2.26
C GLY A 18 -0.89 -2.39 1.58
N ALA A 19 -1.35 -3.38 2.34
CA ALA A 19 -1.78 -4.66 1.80
C ALA A 19 -2.99 -4.51 0.87
N CYS A 20 -3.98 -3.69 1.25
CA CYS A 20 -5.12 -3.37 0.39
C CYS A 20 -4.69 -2.69 -0.91
N LEU A 21 -3.73 -1.75 -0.85
CA LEU A 21 -3.19 -1.10 -2.06
C LEU A 21 -2.49 -2.09 -2.98
N VAL A 22 -1.64 -2.97 -2.45
CA VAL A 22 -1.01 -4.04 -3.23
C VAL A 22 -2.06 -4.91 -3.92
N PHE A 23 -3.09 -5.34 -3.17
CA PHE A 23 -4.18 -6.14 -3.72
C PHE A 23 -4.90 -5.43 -4.87
N LEU A 24 -5.27 -4.16 -4.70
CA LEU A 24 -5.93 -3.37 -5.74
C LEU A 24 -5.06 -3.19 -6.98
N VAL A 25 -3.75 -2.97 -6.80
CA VAL A 25 -2.82 -2.85 -7.92
C VAL A 25 -2.72 -4.17 -8.70
N ILE A 26 -2.66 -5.31 -7.99
CA ILE A 26 -2.64 -6.63 -8.63
C ILE A 26 -3.93 -6.87 -9.42
N VAL A 27 -5.10 -6.68 -8.80
CA VAL A 27 -6.40 -6.87 -9.45
C VAL A 27 -6.55 -5.94 -10.66
N GLY A 28 -6.14 -4.68 -10.53
CA GLY A 28 -6.14 -3.72 -11.63
C GLY A 28 -5.23 -4.14 -12.79
N ALA A 29 -4.00 -4.60 -12.49
CA ALA A 29 -3.05 -5.07 -13.49
C ALA A 29 -3.57 -6.31 -14.24
N LEU A 30 -4.17 -7.28 -13.52
CA LEU A 30 -4.78 -8.46 -14.12
C LEU A 30 -5.98 -8.09 -14.99
N GLY A 31 -6.87 -7.22 -14.49
CA GLY A 31 -8.04 -6.74 -15.23
C GLY A 31 -7.65 -6.00 -16.51
N LEU A 32 -6.63 -5.14 -16.46
CA LEU A 32 -6.08 -4.46 -17.63
C LEU A 32 -5.45 -5.44 -18.63
N THR A 33 -4.69 -6.42 -18.14
CA THR A 33 -4.08 -7.46 -18.97
C THR A 33 -5.16 -8.27 -19.70
N TYR A 34 -6.23 -8.63 -19.00
CA TYR A 34 -7.37 -9.33 -19.57
C TYR A 34 -8.11 -8.47 -20.62
N ALA A 35 -8.45 -7.23 -20.28
CA ALA A 35 -9.25 -6.36 -21.14
C ALA A 35 -8.51 -5.90 -22.40
N THR A 36 -7.18 -5.73 -22.32
CA THR A 36 -6.37 -5.21 -23.43
C THR A 36 -5.61 -6.29 -24.17
N THR A 37 -5.52 -7.51 -23.65
CA THR A 37 -4.64 -8.60 -24.11
C THR A 37 -3.15 -8.23 -24.16
N LYS A 38 -2.77 -7.08 -23.61
CA LYS A 38 -1.38 -6.60 -23.55
C LYS A 38 -0.76 -6.98 -22.21
N ALA A 39 0.54 -7.25 -22.22
CA ALA A 39 1.29 -7.45 -21.00
C ALA A 39 1.37 -6.14 -20.18
N VAL A 40 1.09 -6.24 -18.88
CA VAL A 40 1.25 -5.17 -17.91
C VAL A 40 2.47 -5.47 -17.05
N HIS A 41 3.42 -4.55 -17.04
CA HIS A 41 4.61 -4.66 -16.20
C HIS A 41 4.67 -3.49 -15.24
N LEU A 42 4.56 -3.77 -13.94
CA LEU A 42 4.76 -2.85 -12.84
C LEU A 42 6.11 -3.20 -12.19
N PRO A 43 7.18 -2.44 -12.48
CA PRO A 43 8.52 -2.75 -12.00
C PRO A 43 8.54 -2.90 -10.48
N GLY A 44 9.13 -4.01 -10.01
CA GLY A 44 9.23 -4.31 -8.59
C GLY A 44 7.93 -4.80 -7.94
N LEU A 45 6.79 -4.85 -8.62
CA LEU A 45 5.53 -5.29 -8.02
C LEU A 45 4.95 -6.54 -8.68
N ILE A 46 4.63 -6.46 -9.97
CA ILE A 46 3.95 -7.54 -10.69
C ILE A 46 4.23 -7.44 -12.19
N GLN A 47 4.36 -8.60 -12.83
CA GLN A 47 4.27 -8.74 -14.27
C GLN A 47 3.05 -9.61 -14.59
N ALA A 48 2.18 -9.15 -15.47
CA ALA A 48 1.01 -9.89 -15.92
C ALA A 48 1.00 -9.93 -17.45
N TRP A 49 0.64 -11.07 -18.03
CA TRP A 49 0.56 -11.24 -19.48
C TRP A 49 -0.57 -12.19 -19.84
N PHE A 50 -1.11 -11.97 -21.04
CA PHE A 50 -2.18 -12.77 -21.57
C PHE A 50 -1.60 -13.95 -22.36
N THR A 51 -2.14 -15.14 -22.15
CA THR A 51 -1.84 -16.34 -22.93
C THR A 51 -3.14 -17.03 -23.33
N THR A 52 -3.02 -17.99 -24.25
CA THR A 52 -4.11 -18.90 -24.60
C THR A 52 -3.68 -20.31 -24.25
N GLU A 53 -4.42 -20.97 -23.36
CA GLU A 53 -4.17 -22.35 -22.96
C GLU A 53 -5.43 -23.17 -23.24
N ASN A 54 -5.31 -24.29 -23.97
CA ASN A 54 -6.44 -25.15 -24.36
C ASN A 54 -7.58 -24.39 -25.07
N ALA A 55 -7.23 -23.44 -25.95
CA ALA A 55 -8.17 -22.55 -26.63
C ALA A 55 -9.02 -21.66 -25.70
N MET A 56 -8.63 -21.51 -24.43
CA MET A 56 -9.27 -20.63 -23.46
C MET A 56 -8.36 -19.44 -23.11
N PRO A 57 -8.94 -18.25 -22.85
CA PRO A 57 -8.19 -17.09 -22.42
C PRO A 57 -7.64 -17.31 -21.01
N ALA A 58 -6.32 -17.16 -20.85
CA ALA A 58 -5.64 -17.31 -19.56
C ALA A 58 -4.82 -16.04 -19.26
N VAL A 59 -4.92 -15.56 -18.02
CA VAL A 59 -4.11 -14.44 -17.54
C VAL A 59 -3.06 -15.00 -16.60
N ASN A 60 -1.82 -14.97 -17.06
CA ASN A 60 -0.67 -15.36 -16.27
C ASN A 60 -0.09 -14.15 -15.55
N PHE A 61 0.46 -14.37 -14.36
CA PHE A 61 1.11 -13.33 -13.60
C PHE A 61 2.23 -13.85 -12.71
N GLN A 62 3.22 -12.98 -12.48
CA GLN A 62 4.36 -13.22 -11.64
C GLN A 62 4.47 -12.10 -10.60
N PRO A 63 4.14 -12.39 -9.32
CA PRO A 63 4.27 -11.43 -8.24
C PRO A 63 5.73 -11.27 -7.78
N ASN A 64 6.16 -10.04 -7.52
CA ASN A 64 7.42 -9.75 -6.82
C ASN A 64 7.13 -9.52 -5.34
N PHE A 65 7.20 -10.59 -4.55
CA PHE A 65 6.92 -10.54 -3.11
C PHE A 65 7.79 -9.54 -2.35
N ALA A 66 9.07 -9.42 -2.72
CA ALA A 66 9.98 -8.50 -2.06
C ALA A 66 9.52 -7.04 -2.24
N GLY A 67 9.20 -6.63 -3.47
CA GLY A 67 8.74 -5.26 -3.70
C GLY A 67 7.32 -5.00 -3.20
N MET A 68 6.45 -6.02 -3.14
CA MET A 68 5.17 -5.92 -2.44
C MET A 68 5.35 -5.62 -0.95
N LEU A 69 6.25 -6.35 -0.27
CA LEU A 69 6.57 -6.10 1.14
C LEU A 69 7.19 -4.72 1.36
N VAL A 70 8.05 -4.28 0.44
CA VAL A 70 8.62 -2.93 0.47
C VAL A 70 7.52 -1.87 0.37
N LEU A 71 6.55 -2.02 -0.55
CA LEU A 71 5.45 -1.07 -0.68
C LEU A 71 4.60 -1.00 0.60
N VAL A 72 4.25 -2.16 1.18
CA VAL A 72 3.54 -2.21 2.47
C VAL A 72 4.34 -1.53 3.57
N GLY A 73 5.64 -1.80 3.65
CA GLY A 73 6.54 -1.17 4.62
C GLY A 73 6.62 0.34 4.46
N VAL A 74 6.68 0.84 3.22
CA VAL A 74 6.68 2.28 2.91
C VAL A 74 5.38 2.93 3.36
N VAL A 75 4.23 2.32 3.07
CA VAL A 75 2.91 2.84 3.52
C VAL A 75 2.82 2.84 5.05
N ALA A 76 3.25 1.76 5.71
CA ALA A 76 3.31 1.70 7.16
C ALA A 76 4.22 2.78 7.76
N ALA A 77 5.40 2.99 7.18
CA ALA A 77 6.34 4.03 7.59
C ALA A 77 5.73 5.43 7.41
N MET A 78 5.00 5.69 6.33
CA MET A 78 4.30 6.95 6.10
C MET A 78 3.22 7.22 7.17
N PHE A 79 2.45 6.21 7.56
CA PHE A 79 1.45 6.32 8.64
C PHE A 79 2.09 6.57 10.01
N CYS A 80 3.19 5.87 10.31
CA CYS A 80 3.96 6.12 11.52
C CYS A 80 4.55 7.54 11.51
N PHE A 81 5.08 7.99 10.38
CA PHE A 81 5.68 9.32 10.22
C PHE A 81 4.63 10.44 10.33
N SER A 82 3.45 10.27 9.73
CA SER A 82 2.37 11.25 9.84
C SER A 82 1.87 11.37 11.28
N THR A 83 1.73 10.25 11.98
CA THR A 83 1.34 10.21 13.40
C THR A 83 2.40 10.86 14.29
N TRP A 84 3.69 10.61 14.02
CA TRP A 84 4.80 11.25 14.72
C TRP A 84 4.84 12.76 14.47
N ARG A 85 4.63 13.20 13.23
CA ARG A 85 4.57 14.61 12.87
C ARG A 85 3.40 15.31 13.56
N GLN A 86 2.22 14.68 13.63
CA GLN A 86 1.07 15.21 14.37
C GLN A 86 1.34 15.32 15.87
N ALA A 87 2.02 14.33 16.45
CA ALA A 87 2.39 14.36 17.87
C ALA A 87 3.40 15.49 18.19
N ARG A 88 4.28 15.85 17.25
CA ARG A 88 5.22 16.99 17.40
C ARG A 88 4.59 18.35 17.08
N GLY A 89 3.68 18.42 16.12
CA GLY A 89 3.01 19.67 15.71
C GLY A 89 1.90 20.12 16.67
N GLY A 90 1.41 19.24 17.54
CA GLY A 90 0.36 19.56 18.52
C GLY A 90 0.82 20.37 19.74
N SER A 91 2.10 20.72 19.86
CA SER A 91 2.65 21.45 21.02
C SER A 91 2.58 22.98 20.89
N SER A 92 1.92 23.52 19.86
CA SER A 92 1.90 24.96 19.56
C SER A 92 0.52 25.62 19.67
N ASN A 93 -0.50 24.91 20.18
CA ASN A 93 -1.87 25.44 20.37
C ASN A 93 -2.31 25.52 21.84
N GLU A 94 -1.38 25.54 22.79
CA GLU A 94 -1.64 26.03 24.13
C GLU A 94 -1.27 27.53 24.17
N LEU A 95 -2.25 28.39 23.88
CA LEU A 95 -2.24 29.78 24.35
C LEU A 95 -3.28 29.90 25.49
N PRO A 96 -3.02 30.80 26.43
CA PRO A 96 -3.23 30.59 27.86
C PRO A 96 -4.69 30.76 28.27
N GLU A 97 -5.01 30.18 29.44
CA GLU A 97 -6.12 30.65 30.27
C GLU A 97 -6.15 32.17 30.26
N CYS A 98 -7.25 32.73 29.75
CA CYS A 98 -7.61 34.12 29.98
C CYS A 98 -8.97 34.13 30.66
N GLY A 99 -8.94 34.41 31.97
CA GLY A 99 -10.03 35.02 32.75
C GLY A 99 -11.09 34.09 33.26
#